data_AF-A0A841JKD8-F1
#
_entry.id   AF-A0A841JKD8-F1
#
_cell.length_a   1.000
_cell.length_b   1.000
_cell.length_c   1.000
_cell.angle_alpha   90.00
_cell.angle_beta   90.00
_cell.angle_gamma   90.00
#
_symmetry.space_group_name_H-M   'P 1'
#
loop_
_entity.id
_entity.type
_entity.pdbx_description
1 polymer ?
#
loop_
_entity_poly.entity_id
_entity_poly.type
_entity_poly.pdbx_seq_one_letter_code
_entity_poly.pdbx_strand_id
1 'polypeptide(L)'
;MRRDSILLLLLVTRVKAQITNSGNGIANALPANFQKKLSESKMVFTKPKGTSEVPIIENTGVHYDYALKLNDKNIEIRYLILPIYKWMFDTYNNRRQKSPGDTVQEPNKLHRQFALHAFSKNSGDKIPLNQFRFQPFTNTTVKKGLQCG
;
A
#
# COMPACT_ATOMS: atom_id res chain seq x y z
N MET A 1 -42.72 26.98 -31.90
CA MET A 1 -41.24 26.82 -31.95
C MET A 1 -40.67 27.40 -30.66
N ARG A 2 -40.65 26.62 -29.57
CA ARG A 2 -40.05 26.99 -28.28
C ARG A 2 -38.71 26.26 -28.19
N ARG A 3 -37.62 27.02 -28.15
CA ARG A 3 -36.28 26.50 -27.89
C ARG A 3 -36.06 26.63 -26.39
N ASP A 4 -36.29 25.53 -25.66
CA ASP A 4 -35.92 25.45 -24.26
C ASP A 4 -34.40 25.31 -24.19
N SER A 5 -33.74 26.41 -23.83
CA SER A 5 -32.31 26.49 -23.61
C SER A 5 -31.93 25.64 -22.40
N ILE A 6 -31.31 24.47 -22.64
CA ILE A 6 -30.68 23.68 -21.58
C ILE A 6 -29.39 24.39 -21.17
N LEU A 7 -29.40 24.92 -19.95
CA LEU A 7 -28.21 25.42 -19.26
C LEU A 7 -27.34 24.21 -18.87
N LEU A 8 -26.32 23.90 -19.68
CA LEU A 8 -25.32 22.90 -19.34
C LEU A 8 -24.34 23.50 -18.30
N LEU A 9 -24.60 23.24 -17.02
CA LEU A 9 -23.72 23.62 -15.92
C LEU A 9 -22.51 22.67 -15.89
N LEU A 10 -21.47 23.00 -16.67
CA LEU A 10 -20.15 22.36 -16.58
C LEU A 10 -19.46 22.79 -15.28
N LEU A 11 -19.64 22.01 -14.21
CA LEU A 11 -18.79 22.04 -13.02
C LEU A 11 -17.41 21.50 -13.39
N VAL A 12 -16.61 22.35 -14.05
CA VAL A 12 -15.18 22.12 -14.19
C VAL A 12 -14.58 22.38 -12.81
N THR A 13 -14.49 21.34 -11.98
CA THR A 13 -13.57 21.37 -10.85
C THR A 13 -12.17 21.43 -11.45
N ARG A 14 -11.68 22.65 -11.68
CA ARG A 14 -10.26 22.93 -11.85
C ARG A 14 -9.59 22.54 -10.55
N VAL A 15 -9.26 21.26 -10.40
CA VAL A 15 -8.17 20.87 -9.52
C VAL A 15 -6.95 21.54 -10.16
N LYS A 16 -6.51 22.66 -9.60
CA LYS A 16 -5.14 23.11 -9.84
C LYS A 16 -4.29 21.95 -9.37
N ALA A 17 -3.77 21.16 -10.30
CA ALA A 17 -2.57 20.38 -10.05
C ALA A 17 -1.55 21.41 -9.59
N GLN A 18 -1.36 21.53 -8.28
CA GLN A 18 -0.26 22.27 -7.72
C GLN A 18 0.97 21.47 -8.11
N ILE A 19 1.58 21.88 -9.21
CA ILE A 19 2.97 21.58 -9.51
C ILE A 19 3.74 22.25 -8.38
N THR A 20 4.17 21.48 -7.38
CA THR A 20 5.24 21.91 -6.51
C THR A 20 6.50 21.90 -7.36
N ASN A 21 6.86 23.06 -7.89
CA ASN A 21 8.17 23.31 -8.45
C ASN A 21 9.20 23.09 -7.33
N SER A 22 9.78 21.89 -7.26
CA SER A 22 11.07 21.69 -6.59
C SER A 22 12.15 21.72 -7.66
N GLY A 23 12.48 22.92 -8.10
CA GLY A 23 13.72 23.20 -8.80
C GLY A 23 14.88 23.18 -7.82
N ASN A 24 15.94 22.49 -8.21
CA ASN A 24 17.32 22.54 -7.71
C ASN A 24 17.58 21.99 -6.28
N GLY A 25 18.05 20.74 -6.23
CA GLY A 25 19.16 20.39 -5.34
C GLY A 25 18.84 19.89 -3.93
N ILE A 26 17.62 19.43 -3.63
CA ILE A 26 17.34 18.74 -2.36
C ILE A 26 16.72 17.39 -2.71
N ALA A 27 17.36 16.31 -2.26
CA ALA A 27 16.87 14.94 -2.42
C ALA A 27 15.36 14.89 -2.17
N ASN A 28 14.59 14.37 -3.14
CA ASN A 28 13.13 14.20 -3.03
C ASN A 28 12.81 13.48 -1.71
N ALA A 29 12.49 14.25 -0.68
CA ALA A 29 12.24 13.73 0.64
C ALA A 29 10.88 13.01 0.59
N LEU A 30 10.88 11.74 0.99
CA LEU A 30 9.67 10.95 1.08
C LEU A 30 8.62 11.67 1.96
N PRO A 31 7.31 11.43 1.74
CA PRO A 31 6.28 12.00 2.61
C PRO A 31 6.58 11.73 4.09
N ALA A 32 6.43 12.74 4.94
CA ALA A 32 6.88 12.69 6.34
C ALA A 32 6.30 11.49 7.10
N ASN A 33 5.03 11.15 6.88
CA ASN A 33 4.38 9.99 7.49
C ASN A 33 5.01 8.67 7.03
N PHE A 34 5.32 8.54 5.74
CA PHE A 34 5.98 7.34 5.20
C PHE A 34 7.39 7.22 5.75
N GLN A 35 8.14 8.32 5.82
CA GLN A 35 9.48 8.36 6.40
C GLN A 35 9.48 7.98 7.90
N LYS A 36 8.51 8.50 8.67
CA LYS A 36 8.31 8.13 10.07
C LYS A 36 8.09 6.63 10.24
N LYS A 37 7.20 6.04 9.44
CA LYS A 37 6.92 4.59 9.48
C LYS A 37 8.12 3.73 9.08
N LEU A 38 8.89 4.15 8.07
CA LEU A 38 10.14 3.49 7.69
C LEU A 38 11.13 3.50 8.85
N SER A 39 11.32 4.65 9.50
CA SER A 39 12.22 4.81 10.65
C SER A 39 11.80 3.94 11.84
N GLU A 40 10.53 4.00 12.25
CA GLU A 40 9.97 3.19 13.34
C GLU A 40 10.10 1.69 13.08
N SER A 41 9.99 1.28 11.81
CA SER A 41 10.12 -0.11 11.38
C SER A 41 11.56 -0.53 11.06
N LYS A 42 12.53 0.37 11.20
CA LYS A 42 13.95 0.17 10.83
C LYS A 42 14.11 -0.33 9.38
N MET A 43 13.29 0.20 8.47
CA MET A 43 13.30 -0.17 7.06
C MET A 43 14.03 0.89 6.22
N VAL A 44 14.70 0.42 5.16
CA VAL A 44 15.27 1.29 4.12
C VAL A 44 14.41 1.19 2.88
N PHE A 45 14.08 2.34 2.28
CA PHE A 45 13.34 2.41 1.03
C PHE A 45 14.25 2.85 -0.11
N THR A 46 14.23 2.10 -1.21
CA THR A 46 14.87 2.48 -2.47
C THR A 46 13.80 2.66 -3.52
N LYS A 47 13.61 3.90 -3.98
CA LYS A 47 12.63 4.22 -5.02
C LYS A 47 12.98 3.50 -6.33
N PRO A 48 12.07 2.72 -6.92
CA PRO A 48 12.32 2.08 -8.21
C PRO A 48 12.54 3.11 -9.32
N LYS A 49 13.49 2.84 -10.23
CA LYS A 49 13.68 3.68 -11.42
C LYS A 49 12.44 3.65 -12.32
N GLY A 50 12.23 4.71 -13.09
CA GLY A 50 11.09 4.81 -14.01
C GLY A 50 9.73 4.94 -13.30
N THR A 51 9.73 5.43 -12.05
CA THR A 51 8.49 5.69 -11.30
C THR A 51 8.36 7.16 -10.91
N SER A 52 7.12 7.62 -10.88
CA SER A 52 6.74 8.94 -10.38
C SER A 52 5.80 8.80 -9.19
N GLU A 53 5.88 9.72 -8.23
CA GLU A 53 4.99 9.72 -7.07
C GLU A 53 3.59 10.13 -7.51
N VAL A 54 2.59 9.49 -6.91
CA VAL A 54 1.19 9.82 -7.15
C VAL A 54 0.46 9.97 -5.82
N PRO A 55 -0.60 10.80 -5.77
CA PRO A 55 -1.44 10.88 -4.58
C PRO A 55 -2.04 9.51 -4.24
N ILE A 56 -2.15 9.22 -2.94
CA ILE A 56 -2.84 8.03 -2.47
C ILE A 56 -4.34 8.23 -2.72
N ILE A 57 -4.93 7.29 -3.44
CA ILE A 57 -6.39 7.22 -3.60
C ILE A 57 -6.92 6.36 -2.46
N GLU A 58 -7.64 6.99 -1.54
CA GLU A 58 -8.30 6.30 -0.43
C GLU A 58 -9.26 5.21 -0.96
N ASN A 59 -9.21 4.04 -0.34
CA ASN A 59 -10.12 2.94 -0.58
C ASN A 59 -10.67 2.49 0.78
N THR A 60 -11.94 2.10 0.84
CA THR A 60 -12.63 1.70 2.09
C THR A 60 -12.06 0.46 2.77
N GLY A 61 -11.03 -0.17 2.21
CA GLY A 61 -10.49 -1.44 2.66
C GLY A 61 -9.02 -1.44 3.10
N VAL A 62 -8.19 -0.56 2.55
CA VAL A 62 -6.74 -0.53 2.81
C VAL A 62 -6.27 0.90 2.74
N HIS A 63 -5.66 1.37 3.83
CA HIS A 63 -4.95 2.65 3.84
C HIS A 63 -3.52 2.43 3.38
N TYR A 64 -3.10 3.18 2.38
CA TYR A 64 -1.74 3.13 1.86
C TYR A 64 -0.93 4.28 2.43
N ASP A 65 0.38 4.10 2.54
CA ASP A 65 1.30 5.10 3.09
C ASP A 65 2.06 5.86 2.02
N TYR A 66 2.21 5.24 0.84
CA TYR A 66 2.93 5.81 -0.29
C TYR A 66 2.50 5.13 -1.59
N ALA A 67 2.49 5.88 -2.69
CA ALA A 67 2.09 5.36 -3.99
C ALA A 67 3.00 5.89 -5.10
N LEU A 68 3.29 5.02 -6.05
CA LEU A 68 4.08 5.30 -7.24
C LEU A 68 3.33 4.84 -8.48
N LYS A 69 3.58 5.46 -9.62
CA LYS A 69 3.15 4.99 -10.94
C LYS A 69 4.36 4.72 -11.81
N LEU A 70 4.34 3.62 -12.56
CA LEU A 70 5.34 3.37 -13.60
C LEU A 70 5.10 4.35 -14.76
N ASN A 71 6.15 5.04 -15.21
CA ASN A 71 6.00 6.10 -16.21
C ASN A 71 5.47 5.55 -17.55
N ASP A 72 5.91 4.36 -17.94
CA ASP A 72 5.60 3.77 -19.25
C ASP A 72 4.46 2.74 -19.20
N LYS A 73 3.85 2.53 -18.03
CA LYS A 73 2.80 1.52 -17.85
C LYS A 73 1.66 2.08 -17.02
N ASN A 74 0.44 1.64 -17.30
CA ASN A 74 -0.70 1.96 -16.45
C ASN A 74 -0.74 1.04 -15.21
N ILE A 75 0.34 1.05 -14.44
CA ILE A 75 0.52 0.23 -13.23
C ILE A 75 0.88 1.16 -12.08
N GLU A 76 0.12 1.04 -11.01
CA GLU A 76 0.37 1.73 -9.74
C GLU A 76 0.97 0.75 -8.72
N ILE A 77 1.97 1.20 -8.00
CA ILE A 77 2.63 0.47 -6.91
C ILE A 77 2.26 1.18 -5.62
N ARG A 78 1.53 0.50 -4.74
CA ARG A 78 1.10 1.05 -3.46
C ARG A 78 1.82 0.34 -2.31
N TYR A 79 2.37 1.13 -1.39
CA TYR A 79 3.08 0.65 -0.22
C TYR A 79 2.24 0.85 1.03
N LEU A 80 2.25 -0.15 1.89
CA LEU A 80 1.66 -0.14 3.22
C LEU A 80 2.70 -0.68 4.21
N ILE A 81 3.01 0.11 5.25
CA ILE A 81 3.87 -0.28 6.35
C ILE A 81 2.99 -0.46 7.60
N LEU A 82 2.93 -1.70 8.07
CA LEU A 82 2.26 -2.10 9.31
C LEU A 82 3.32 -2.57 10.33
N PRO A 83 3.80 -1.68 11.21
CA PRO A 83 4.74 -2.06 12.24
C PRO A 83 4.10 -3.03 13.24
N ILE A 84 4.84 -4.05 13.67
CA ILE A 84 4.44 -4.88 14.81
C ILE A 84 4.94 -4.19 16.07
N TYR A 85 4.03 -3.60 16.82
CA TYR A 85 4.38 -2.80 18.00
C TYR A 85 4.63 -3.67 19.24
N LYS A 86 5.47 -3.17 20.16
CA LYS A 86 5.78 -3.84 21.44
C LYS A 86 4.53 -4.23 22.23
N TRP A 87 3.52 -3.36 22.28
CA TRP A 87 2.27 -3.64 23.01
C TRP A 87 1.54 -4.89 22.50
N MET A 88 1.69 -5.25 21.22
CA MET A 88 1.11 -6.48 20.66
C MET A 88 1.79 -7.71 21.27
N PHE A 89 3.11 -7.67 21.43
CA PHE A 89 3.88 -8.71 22.12
C PHE A 89 3.57 -8.74 23.61
N ASP A 90 3.48 -7.58 24.26
CA ASP A 90 3.12 -7.50 25.67
C ASP A 90 1.73 -8.11 25.92
N THR A 91 0.77 -7.81 25.05
CA THR A 91 -0.59 -8.38 25.13
C THR A 91 -0.58 -9.89 24.92
N TYR A 92 0.18 -10.38 23.94
CA TYR A 92 0.32 -11.81 23.67
C TYR A 92 1.01 -12.56 24.83
N ASN A 93 2.10 -12.00 25.38
CA ASN A 93 2.93 -12.63 26.41
C ASN A 93 2.30 -12.57 27.81
N ASN A 94 1.61 -11.46 28.14
CA ASN A 94 1.01 -11.27 29.47
C ASN A 94 -0.31 -12.02 29.64
N ARG A 95 -0.88 -12.60 28.58
CA ARG A 95 -2.03 -13.50 28.67
C ARG A 95 -1.57 -14.92 28.98
N ARG A 96 -1.58 -15.26 30.27
CA ARG A 96 -1.14 -16.56 30.82
C ARG A 96 -2.06 -17.74 30.47
N GLN A 97 -3.31 -17.50 30.07
CA GLN A 97 -4.26 -18.57 29.70
C GLN A 97 -5.06 -18.15 28.47
N LYS A 98 -4.82 -18.83 27.35
CA LYS A 98 -5.65 -18.70 26.15
C LYS A 98 -6.94 -19.49 26.41
N SER A 99 -8.02 -18.79 26.69
CA SER A 99 -9.35 -19.43 26.82
C SER A 99 -9.87 -19.87 25.46
N PRO A 100 -10.73 -20.90 25.38
CA PRO A 100 -11.45 -21.21 24.15
C PRO A 100 -12.21 -19.97 23.65
N GLY A 101 -12.00 -19.59 22.38
CA GLY A 101 -12.56 -18.36 21.79
C GLY A 101 -11.66 -17.12 21.91
N ASP A 102 -10.50 -17.21 22.55
CA ASP A 102 -9.56 -16.09 22.62
C ASP A 102 -9.01 -15.74 21.22
N THR A 103 -9.04 -14.45 20.88
CA THR A 103 -8.70 -13.93 19.55
C THR A 103 -7.28 -13.38 19.48
N VAL A 104 -6.53 -13.41 20.60
CA VAL A 104 -5.16 -12.90 20.66
C VAL A 104 -4.22 -13.86 19.94
N GLN A 105 -3.70 -13.39 18.82
CA GLN A 105 -2.79 -14.14 17.98
C GLN A 105 -1.34 -13.76 18.25
N GLU A 106 -0.44 -14.68 17.93
CA GLU A 106 0.99 -14.42 17.92
C GLU A 106 1.31 -13.29 16.92
N PRO A 107 1.92 -12.15 17.36
CA PRO A 107 2.12 -11.00 16.49
C PRO A 107 2.92 -11.32 15.23
N ASN A 108 3.90 -12.22 15.34
CA ASN A 108 4.70 -12.71 14.22
C ASN A 108 3.89 -13.48 13.17
N LYS A 109 2.66 -13.92 13.46
CA LYS A 109 1.78 -14.61 12.50
C LYS A 109 0.80 -13.67 11.79
N LEU A 110 0.68 -12.42 12.24
CA LEU A 110 -0.30 -11.47 11.72
C LEU A 110 -0.01 -11.05 10.27
N HIS A 111 1.26 -11.04 9.85
CA HIS A 111 1.66 -10.67 8.48
C HIS A 111 0.90 -11.48 7.42
N ARG A 112 0.64 -12.76 7.68
CA ARG A 112 -0.11 -13.64 6.78
C ARG A 112 -1.55 -13.17 6.64
N GLN A 113 -2.21 -12.83 7.73
CA GLN A 113 -3.60 -12.37 7.72
C GLN A 113 -3.74 -10.99 7.09
N PHE A 114 -2.85 -10.05 7.42
CA PHE A 114 -2.86 -8.73 6.82
C PHE A 114 -2.65 -8.77 5.30
N ALA A 115 -1.74 -9.62 4.81
CA ALA A 115 -1.56 -9.80 3.38
C ALA A 115 -2.84 -10.31 2.71
N LEU A 116 -3.51 -11.33 3.29
CA LEU A 116 -4.78 -11.84 2.76
C LEU A 116 -5.88 -10.79 2.74
N HIS A 117 -6.03 -10.04 3.82
CA HIS A 117 -7.01 -8.96 3.90
C HIS A 117 -6.74 -7.88 2.87
N ALA A 118 -5.48 -7.47 2.69
CA ALA A 118 -5.11 -6.48 1.68
C ALA A 118 -5.45 -6.98 0.26
N PHE A 119 -5.16 -8.24 -0.06
CA PHE A 119 -5.54 -8.82 -1.35
C PHE A 119 -7.05 -8.89 -1.55
N SER A 120 -7.81 -9.37 -0.56
CA SER A 120 -9.28 -9.39 -0.62
C SER A 120 -9.83 -8.00 -0.90
N LYS A 121 -9.41 -7.00 -0.13
CA LYS A 121 -9.89 -5.62 -0.27
C LYS A 121 -9.50 -5.00 -1.61
N ASN A 122 -8.31 -5.29 -2.12
CA ASN A 122 -7.88 -4.85 -3.45
C ASN A 122 -8.67 -5.52 -4.58
N SER A 123 -9.19 -6.73 -4.36
CA SER A 123 -10.12 -7.39 -5.29
C SER A 123 -11.55 -6.86 -5.21
N GLY A 124 -11.84 -5.92 -4.28
CA GLY A 124 -13.20 -5.50 -3.97
C GLY A 124 -14.00 -6.59 -3.25
N ASP A 125 -13.34 -7.35 -2.38
CA ASP A 125 -13.90 -8.49 -1.63
C ASP A 125 -14.48 -9.62 -2.51
N LYS A 126 -14.05 -9.69 -3.78
CA LYS A 126 -14.46 -10.72 -4.73
C LYS A 126 -13.80 -12.08 -4.49
N ILE A 127 -12.68 -12.10 -3.75
CA ILE A 127 -11.93 -13.32 -3.45
C ILE A 127 -12.02 -13.58 -1.94
N PRO A 128 -12.74 -14.63 -1.50
CA PRO A 128 -12.83 -14.96 -0.08
C PRO A 128 -11.50 -15.44 0.47
N LEU A 129 -11.24 -15.13 1.75
CA LEU A 129 -9.94 -15.38 2.41
C LEU A 129 -9.49 -16.86 2.37
N ASN A 130 -10.45 -17.80 2.38
CA ASN A 130 -10.18 -19.23 2.36
C ASN A 130 -9.67 -19.76 1.01
N GLN A 131 -9.81 -18.99 -0.08
CA GLN A 131 -9.34 -19.36 -1.41
C GLN A 131 -7.86 -18.98 -1.64
N PHE A 132 -7.29 -18.12 -0.80
CA PHE A 132 -5.89 -17.75 -0.96
C PHE A 132 -4.94 -18.87 -0.51
N ARG A 133 -3.98 -19.18 -1.37
CA ARG A 133 -2.88 -20.11 -1.12
C ARG A 133 -1.57 -19.34 -1.28
N PHE A 134 -0.87 -19.06 -0.17
CA PHE A 134 0.50 -18.58 -0.27
C PHE A 134 1.37 -19.72 -0.80
N GLN A 135 1.99 -19.53 -1.96
CA GLN A 135 3.07 -20.39 -2.36
C GLN A 135 4.39 -19.78 -1.87
N PRO A 136 5.21 -20.52 -1.11
CA PRO A 136 6.54 -20.04 -0.78
C PRO A 136 7.31 -19.77 -2.06
N PHE A 137 8.00 -18.64 -2.12
CA PHE A 137 8.84 -18.32 -3.26
C PHE A 137 10.00 -19.31 -3.33
N THR A 138 9.97 -20.21 -4.31
CA THR A 138 11.09 -21.10 -4.59
C THR A 138 12.05 -20.41 -5.55
N ASN A 139 13.29 -20.20 -5.10
CA ASN A 139 14.35 -19.50 -5.84
C ASN A 139 14.81 -20.17 -7.16
N THR A 140 14.13 -21.22 -7.62
CA THR A 140 14.53 -22.05 -8.76
C THR A 140 14.40 -21.34 -10.11
N THR A 141 13.58 -20.29 -10.23
CA THR A 141 13.30 -19.63 -11.52
C THR A 141 14.12 -18.35 -11.76
N VAL A 142 14.67 -17.71 -10.72
CA VAL A 142 15.37 -16.41 -10.86
C VAL A 142 16.71 -16.53 -11.60
N LYS A 143 17.36 -17.70 -11.52
CA LYS A 143 18.66 -17.93 -12.20
C LYS A 143 18.57 -17.96 -13.72
N LYS A 144 17.39 -18.10 -14.33
CA LYS A 144 17.23 -18.16 -15.80
C LYS A 144 16.97 -16.80 -16.46
N GLY A 145 16.65 -15.75 -15.69
CA GLY A 145 16.30 -14.42 -16.22
C GLY A 145 17.41 -13.35 -16.09
N LEU A 146 18.51 -13.67 -15.41
CA LEU A 146 19.69 -12.81 -15.24
C LEU A 146 20.85 -13.34 -16.09
N GLN A 147 20.60 -13.59 -17.37
CA GLN A 147 21.65 -13.49 -18.38
C GLN A 147 21.38 -12.19 -19.13
N CYS A 148 21.97 -11.10 -18.64
CA CYS A 148 22.11 -9.88 -19.42
C CYS A 148 23.09 -10.20 -20.55
N GLY A 149 22.56 -10.37 -21.76
CA GLY A 149 23.32 -10.17 -23.00
C GLY A 149 23.41 -8.69 -23.32
#